data_AF-A0A655YJ57-F1
#
_entry.id   AF-A0A655YJ57-F1
#
_cell.length_a   1.000
_cell.length_b   1.000
_cell.length_c   1.000
_cell.angle_alpha   90.00
_cell.angle_beta   90.00
_cell.angle_gamma   90.00
#
_symmetry.space_group_name_H-M   'P 1'
#
loop_
_entity.id
_entity.type
_entity.pdbx_description
1 polymer ?
#
loop_
_entity_poly.entity_id
_entity_poly.type
_entity_poly.pdbx_seq_one_letter_code
_entity_poly.pdbx_strand_id
1 'polypeptide(L)'
;MPSTPAQVPEVVETQAQPVVTVPEEIVDPNAPLVETLPLLEPAHSFEEKDDFSTATKTSDGKIVLGDKEWVYLPGLKESFKARIDTGATTSSISAVDIVPFERGGQDWVKFRIEHDNIRSEELSLPVERWVRIRQSSAEEAQRRAVVVAWIQIGDLKEQTEFTLTDRTHLTYPLLLGRSFFKDVAVVDVSRHYIQPKHPSPKK
;
A
#
# COMPACT_ATOMS: atom_id res chain seq x y z
N MET A 1 8.99 77.33 -35.72
CA MET A 1 10.11 76.84 -36.55
C MET A 1 10.78 75.68 -35.82
N PRO A 2 11.25 74.64 -36.56
CA PRO A 2 10.95 73.21 -36.38
C PRO A 2 12.16 72.43 -35.76
N SER A 3 12.21 71.10 -35.55
CA SER A 3 11.88 69.97 -36.45
C SER A 3 11.79 68.60 -35.73
N THR A 4 10.90 67.72 -36.23
CA THR A 4 10.89 66.22 -36.16
C THR A 4 12.02 65.62 -37.03
N PRO A 5 12.40 64.31 -37.00
CA PRO A 5 11.60 63.07 -37.29
C PRO A 5 11.92 61.90 -36.29
N ALA A 6 11.44 60.65 -36.31
CA ALA A 6 10.39 59.84 -36.97
C ALA A 6 10.25 58.51 -36.17
N GLN A 7 9.26 57.69 -36.55
CA GLN A 7 8.54 56.65 -35.80
C GLN A 7 8.80 55.22 -36.34
N VAL A 8 8.62 54.18 -35.52
CA VAL A 8 8.23 52.81 -35.97
C VAL A 8 7.34 52.15 -34.89
N PRO A 9 6.19 51.54 -35.23
CA PRO A 9 5.32 50.82 -34.29
C PRO A 9 5.50 49.29 -34.34
N GLU A 10 5.25 48.64 -33.19
CA GLU A 10 5.27 47.19 -32.97
C GLU A 10 3.88 46.59 -33.22
N VAL A 11 3.82 45.47 -33.94
CA VAL A 11 2.58 44.84 -34.44
C VAL A 11 2.30 43.56 -33.65
N VAL A 12 1.07 43.44 -33.17
CA VAL A 12 0.47 42.28 -32.48
C VAL A 12 0.05 41.23 -33.51
N GLU A 13 0.46 39.98 -33.33
CA GLU A 13 0.11 38.87 -34.23
C GLU A 13 -0.89 37.91 -33.54
N THR A 14 -2.01 37.63 -34.22
CA THR A 14 -3.14 36.81 -33.76
C THR A 14 -3.21 35.52 -34.57
N GLN A 15 -3.62 34.43 -33.93
CA GLN A 15 -3.67 33.04 -34.42
C GLN A 15 -4.76 32.81 -35.50
N ALA A 16 -4.47 31.94 -36.49
CA ALA A 16 -5.47 31.29 -37.35
C ALA A 16 -5.01 29.86 -37.76
N GLN A 17 -5.96 28.91 -37.80
CA GLN A 17 -5.78 27.46 -38.02
C GLN A 17 -5.73 27.09 -39.52
N PRO A 18 -5.08 25.98 -39.93
CA PRO A 18 -5.18 25.49 -41.31
C PRO A 18 -6.26 24.40 -41.49
N VAL A 19 -7.07 24.58 -42.55
CA VAL A 19 -7.98 23.59 -43.15
C VAL A 19 -7.19 22.79 -44.19
N VAL A 20 -7.25 21.45 -44.16
CA VAL A 20 -6.68 20.57 -45.19
C VAL A 20 -7.80 19.79 -45.88
N THR A 21 -7.87 19.97 -47.19
CA THR A 21 -8.80 19.38 -48.15
C THR A 21 -8.37 17.96 -48.56
N VAL A 22 -9.33 17.07 -48.78
CA VAL A 22 -9.15 15.67 -49.19
C VAL A 22 -9.02 15.57 -50.71
N PRO A 23 -8.08 14.79 -51.27
CA PRO A 23 -8.13 14.35 -52.67
C PRO A 23 -8.80 12.96 -52.82
N GLU A 24 -9.66 12.85 -53.83
CA GLU A 24 -10.28 11.59 -54.31
C GLU A 24 -9.26 10.65 -54.99
N GLU A 25 -9.58 9.36 -54.90
CA GLU A 25 -8.83 8.18 -55.36
C GLU A 25 -9.05 7.89 -56.86
N ILE A 26 -7.98 7.63 -57.61
CA ILE A 26 -8.05 6.99 -58.94
C ILE A 26 -7.19 5.73 -58.90
N VAL A 27 -7.86 4.59 -59.09
CA VAL A 27 -7.37 3.21 -58.93
C VAL A 27 -6.74 2.72 -60.23
N ASP A 28 -5.52 2.17 -60.18
CA ASP A 28 -4.86 1.54 -61.33
C ASP A 28 -5.38 0.09 -61.52
N PRO A 29 -5.91 -0.29 -62.69
CA PRO A 29 -6.55 -1.59 -62.92
C PRO A 29 -5.60 -2.76 -63.21
N ASN A 30 -4.27 -2.62 -63.10
CA ASN A 30 -3.36 -3.71 -63.50
C ASN A 30 -2.26 -4.10 -62.48
N ALA A 31 -2.48 -3.85 -61.18
CA ALA A 31 -1.61 -4.41 -60.14
C ALA A 31 -1.88 -5.93 -59.94
N PRO A 32 -0.84 -6.77 -59.88
CA PRO A 32 -1.00 -8.23 -59.74
C PRO A 32 -1.56 -8.64 -58.38
N LEU A 33 -2.26 -9.79 -58.40
CA LEU A 33 -2.96 -10.46 -57.31
C LEU A 33 -2.10 -10.59 -56.04
N VAL A 34 -2.59 -10.00 -54.93
CA VAL A 34 -2.39 -10.35 -53.50
C VAL A 34 -1.21 -11.28 -53.17
N GLU A 35 -0.14 -10.69 -52.64
CA GLU A 35 0.63 -11.37 -51.60
C GLU A 35 -0.02 -10.99 -50.27
N THR A 36 -0.85 -11.89 -49.75
CA THR A 36 -1.49 -11.73 -48.45
C THR A 36 -0.40 -11.55 -47.40
N LEU A 37 -0.27 -10.35 -46.84
CA LEU A 37 0.41 -10.17 -45.56
C LEU A 37 -0.25 -11.14 -44.57
N PRO A 38 0.52 -11.96 -43.83
CA PRO A 38 -0.08 -12.87 -42.87
C PRO A 38 -0.90 -12.05 -41.88
N LEU A 39 -2.19 -12.37 -41.82
CA LEU A 39 -3.10 -11.87 -40.83
C LEU A 39 -2.47 -12.16 -39.46
N LEU A 40 -2.08 -11.12 -38.73
CA LEU A 40 -1.70 -11.26 -37.33
C LEU A 40 -2.97 -11.73 -36.61
N GLU A 41 -3.03 -13.02 -36.30
CA GLU A 41 -4.12 -13.60 -35.53
C GLU A 41 -4.24 -12.85 -34.20
N PRO A 42 -5.46 -12.42 -33.80
CA PRO A 42 -5.64 -11.80 -32.51
C PRO A 42 -5.48 -12.86 -31.42
N ALA A 43 -4.73 -12.49 -30.41
CA ALA A 43 -4.53 -13.19 -29.15
C ALA A 43 -3.94 -14.60 -29.29
N HIS A 44 -2.60 -14.65 -29.15
CA HIS A 44 -2.06 -15.62 -28.20
C HIS A 44 -2.91 -15.48 -26.94
N SER A 45 -3.78 -16.46 -26.72
CA SER A 45 -4.28 -16.77 -25.40
C SER A 45 -3.04 -16.81 -24.52
N PHE A 46 -2.91 -15.82 -23.66
CA PHE A 46 -2.12 -16.01 -22.46
C PHE A 46 -2.82 -17.15 -21.75
N GLU A 47 -2.43 -18.39 -22.06
CA GLU A 47 -2.62 -19.47 -21.13
C GLU A 47 -1.87 -18.97 -19.90
N GLU A 48 -2.63 -18.46 -18.92
CA GLU A 48 -2.18 -18.27 -17.56
C GLU A 48 -1.76 -19.65 -17.05
N LYS A 49 -0.55 -20.06 -17.42
CA LYS A 49 0.17 -21.05 -16.67
C LYS A 49 0.50 -20.32 -15.38
N ASP A 50 -0.36 -20.53 -14.40
CA ASP A 50 -0.14 -20.29 -12.97
C ASP A 50 1.14 -21.05 -12.54
N ASP A 51 2.29 -20.59 -12.99
CA ASP A 51 3.57 -20.81 -12.33
C ASP A 51 3.89 -19.55 -11.54
N PHE A 52 2.98 -19.22 -10.61
CA PHE A 52 3.33 -18.33 -9.51
C PHE A 52 4.45 -19.03 -8.76
N SER A 53 5.67 -18.52 -8.91
CA SER A 53 6.83 -18.88 -8.09
C SER A 53 6.38 -19.18 -6.65
N THR A 54 6.34 -20.45 -6.26
CA THR A 54 5.92 -20.90 -4.93
C THR A 54 6.92 -20.50 -3.85
N ALA A 55 7.98 -19.78 -4.22
CA ALA A 55 9.01 -19.32 -3.32
C ALA A 55 8.42 -18.43 -2.22
N THR A 56 8.52 -18.93 -0.99
CA THR A 56 8.21 -18.20 0.25
C THR A 56 9.43 -17.46 0.79
N LYS A 57 10.60 -17.67 0.18
CA LYS A 57 11.87 -17.04 0.51
C LYS A 57 12.69 -16.76 -0.75
N THR A 58 13.50 -15.73 -0.68
CA THR A 58 14.52 -15.36 -1.67
C THR A 58 15.78 -16.21 -1.50
N SER A 59 16.67 -16.18 -2.48
CA SER A 59 17.94 -16.93 -2.44
C SER A 59 18.90 -16.47 -1.36
N ASP A 60 18.82 -15.20 -0.94
CA ASP A 60 19.57 -14.63 0.19
C ASP A 60 18.86 -14.81 1.54
N GLY A 61 17.75 -15.56 1.57
CA GLY A 61 17.07 -15.98 2.80
C GLY A 61 16.02 -15.01 3.34
N LYS A 62 15.77 -13.87 2.68
CA LYS A 62 14.67 -12.96 3.06
C LYS A 62 13.32 -13.62 2.79
N ILE A 63 12.36 -13.42 3.68
CA ILE A 63 10.99 -13.90 3.50
C ILE A 63 10.31 -13.14 2.36
N VAL A 64 9.50 -13.82 1.55
CA VAL A 64 8.67 -13.17 0.52
C VAL A 64 7.29 -12.93 1.12
N LEU A 65 6.83 -11.68 1.08
CA LEU A 65 5.52 -11.26 1.56
C LEU A 65 4.66 -10.81 0.38
N GLY A 66 3.38 -11.12 0.41
CA GLY A 66 2.39 -10.53 -0.49
C GLY A 66 2.07 -9.08 -0.11
N ASP A 67 1.16 -8.45 -0.86
CA ASP A 67 0.58 -7.17 -0.45
C ASP A 67 -0.24 -7.30 0.85
N LYS A 68 -0.71 -8.51 1.17
CA LYS A 68 -1.52 -8.89 2.33
C LYS A 68 -0.96 -10.18 2.89
N GLU A 69 -0.91 -10.26 4.21
CA GLU A 69 -0.41 -11.44 4.91
C GLU A 69 -1.24 -11.78 6.15
N TRP A 70 -1.10 -13.03 6.59
CA TRP A 70 -1.57 -13.45 7.90
C TRP A 70 -0.51 -13.14 8.95
N VAL A 71 -0.90 -12.38 9.98
CA VAL A 71 -0.04 -12.02 11.10
C VAL A 71 -0.57 -12.64 12.37
N TYR A 72 0.20 -13.53 12.97
CA TYR A 72 -0.10 -14.11 14.26
C TYR A 72 0.39 -13.19 15.37
N LEU A 73 -0.47 -12.89 16.33
CA LEU A 73 -0.14 -12.18 17.56
C LEU A 73 -0.11 -13.18 18.72
N PRO A 74 1.08 -13.64 19.18
CA PRO A 74 1.19 -14.59 20.29
C PRO A 74 0.52 -14.10 21.58
N GLY A 75 0.48 -12.79 21.82
CA GLY A 75 -0.20 -12.19 22.98
C GLY A 75 -1.71 -12.41 23.00
N LEU A 76 -2.32 -12.62 21.83
CA LEU A 76 -3.76 -12.91 21.67
C LEU A 76 -4.03 -14.35 21.23
N LYS A 77 -2.98 -15.09 20.87
CA LYS A 77 -3.05 -16.42 20.26
C LYS A 77 -3.97 -16.46 19.02
N GLU A 78 -4.00 -15.37 18.26
CA GLU A 78 -4.89 -15.18 17.13
C GLU A 78 -4.15 -14.64 15.91
N SER A 79 -4.65 -15.00 14.71
CA SER A 79 -4.11 -14.57 13.42
C SER A 79 -5.02 -13.55 12.77
N PHE A 80 -4.48 -12.37 12.45
CA PHE A 80 -5.20 -11.27 11.82
C PHE A 80 -4.71 -11.06 10.38
N LYS A 81 -5.58 -10.50 9.53
CA LYS A 81 -5.16 -10.03 8.21
C LYS A 81 -4.40 -8.71 8.38
N ALA A 82 -3.27 -8.59 7.71
CA ALA A 82 -2.51 -7.36 7.66
C ALA A 82 -2.25 -6.90 6.23
N ARG A 83 -2.21 -5.58 6.03
CA ARG A 83 -1.69 -4.97 4.81
C ARG A 83 -0.19 -4.72 4.98
N ILE A 84 0.61 -5.13 3.99
CA ILE A 84 2.04 -4.82 3.91
C ILE A 84 2.22 -3.48 3.17
N ASP A 85 2.41 -2.40 3.91
CA ASP A 85 2.43 -1.04 3.36
C ASP A 85 3.86 -0.52 3.24
N THR A 86 4.37 -0.48 2.01
CA THR A 86 5.69 0.07 1.69
C THR A 86 5.74 1.60 1.79
N GLY A 87 4.59 2.29 1.79
CA GLY A 87 4.49 3.73 1.99
C GLY A 87 4.57 4.15 3.46
N ALA A 88 4.26 3.25 4.40
CA ALA A 88 4.33 3.52 5.81
C ALA A 88 5.71 3.24 6.41
N THR A 89 6.21 4.14 7.25
CA THR A 89 7.44 3.88 8.02
C THR A 89 7.17 2.95 9.21
N THR A 90 6.10 3.22 9.96
CA THR A 90 5.75 2.53 11.20
C THR A 90 4.47 1.72 11.02
N SER A 91 4.41 0.57 11.68
CA SER A 91 3.22 -0.29 11.72
C SER A 91 2.12 0.29 12.62
N SER A 92 0.88 -0.11 12.38
CA SER A 92 -0.28 0.31 13.20
C SER A 92 -1.27 -0.81 13.44
N ILE A 93 -1.93 -0.77 14.59
CA ILE A 93 -3.05 -1.65 14.95
C ILE A 93 -4.31 -0.80 15.03
N SER A 94 -5.37 -1.24 14.36
CA SER A 94 -6.73 -0.78 14.57
C SER A 94 -7.20 -1.27 15.93
N ALA A 95 -7.24 -0.35 16.89
CA ALA A 95 -7.52 -0.65 18.28
C ALA A 95 -8.75 0.12 18.77
N VAL A 96 -9.62 -0.57 19.50
CA VAL A 96 -10.79 -0.02 20.20
C VAL A 96 -10.63 -0.16 21.70
N ASP A 97 -11.47 0.53 22.46
CA ASP A 97 -11.47 0.51 23.93
C ASP A 97 -10.06 0.83 24.51
N ILE A 98 -9.34 1.76 23.87
CA ILE A 98 -7.97 2.14 24.25
C ILE A 98 -8.03 2.93 25.57
N VAL A 99 -7.51 2.34 26.64
CA VAL A 99 -7.48 2.96 27.97
C VAL A 99 -6.06 2.94 28.53
N PRO A 100 -5.42 4.10 28.70
CA PRO A 100 -4.14 4.17 29.40
C PRO A 100 -4.32 3.93 30.90
N PHE A 101 -3.32 3.32 31.53
CA PHE A 101 -3.26 3.13 32.97
C PHE A 101 -1.81 3.06 33.45
N GLU A 102 -1.58 3.27 34.74
CA GLU A 102 -0.25 3.11 35.35
C GLU A 102 -0.14 1.74 36.04
N ARG A 103 0.98 1.06 35.86
CA ARG A 103 1.33 -0.17 36.59
C ARG A 103 2.78 -0.13 37.01
N GLY A 104 3.01 -0.01 38.32
CA GLY A 104 4.37 0.00 38.88
C GLY A 104 5.20 1.21 38.43
N GLY A 105 4.58 2.39 38.29
CA GLY A 105 5.27 3.61 37.84
C GLY A 105 5.58 3.66 36.34
N GLN A 106 5.06 2.73 35.55
CA GLN A 106 5.20 2.71 34.09
C GLN A 106 3.83 2.92 33.43
N ASP A 107 3.83 3.62 32.30
CA ASP A 107 2.65 3.80 31.44
C ASP A 107 2.33 2.48 30.73
N TRP A 108 1.07 2.07 30.82
CA TRP A 108 0.51 0.92 30.12
C TRP A 108 -0.73 1.35 29.36
N VAL A 109 -1.11 0.54 28.39
CA VAL A 109 -2.36 0.71 27.65
C VAL A 109 -3.06 -0.63 27.50
N LYS A 110 -4.36 -0.65 27.81
CA LYS A 110 -5.24 -1.78 27.48
C LYS A 110 -6.07 -1.42 26.26
N PHE A 111 -6.28 -2.39 25.38
CA PHE A 111 -7.04 -2.21 24.14
C PHE A 111 -7.52 -3.55 23.59
N ARG A 112 -8.41 -3.49 22.61
CA ARG A 112 -8.85 -4.65 21.81
C ARG A 112 -8.63 -4.38 20.33
N ILE A 113 -8.38 -5.43 19.56
CA ILE A 113 -8.36 -5.34 18.10
C ILE A 113 -9.79 -5.62 17.61
N GLU A 114 -10.33 -4.74 16.78
CA GLU A 114 -11.65 -4.92 16.18
C GLU A 114 -11.55 -4.97 14.66
N HIS A 115 -12.18 -5.97 14.05
CA HIS A 115 -12.31 -6.13 12.61
C HIS A 115 -13.62 -6.84 12.29
N ASP A 116 -14.36 -6.35 11.29
CA ASP A 116 -15.65 -6.93 10.86
C ASP A 116 -16.62 -7.16 12.04
N ASN A 117 -16.69 -6.20 12.97
CA ASN A 117 -17.48 -6.26 14.21
C ASN A 117 -17.11 -7.39 15.18
N ILE A 118 -16.00 -8.11 14.95
CA ILE A 118 -15.43 -9.10 15.86
C ILE A 118 -14.33 -8.43 16.67
N ARG A 119 -14.42 -8.55 17.99
CA ARG A 119 -13.42 -8.04 18.94
C ARG A 119 -12.54 -9.18 19.45
N SER A 120 -11.24 -8.92 19.50
CA SER A 120 -10.28 -9.80 20.18
C SER A 120 -10.48 -9.79 21.69
N GLU A 121 -9.77 -10.68 22.38
CA GLU A 121 -9.53 -10.54 23.82
C GLU A 121 -8.78 -9.23 24.12
N GLU A 122 -8.90 -8.76 25.36
CA GLU A 122 -8.22 -7.56 25.82
C GLU A 122 -6.72 -7.82 25.95
N LEU A 123 -5.92 -6.94 25.35
CA LEU A 123 -4.47 -6.96 25.44
C LEU A 123 -4.00 -5.75 26.23
N SER A 124 -3.05 -5.95 27.14
CA SER A 124 -2.37 -4.89 27.88
C SER A 124 -0.88 -4.93 27.59
N LEU A 125 -0.33 -3.81 27.11
CA LEU A 125 1.10 -3.67 26.81
C LEU A 125 1.66 -2.39 27.43
N PRO A 126 2.96 -2.37 27.78
CA PRO A 126 3.63 -1.13 28.18
C PRO A 126 3.67 -0.16 27.00
N VAL A 127 3.53 1.14 27.31
CA VAL A 127 3.67 2.20 26.32
C VAL A 127 5.15 2.54 26.16
N GLU A 128 5.69 2.33 24.96
CA GLU A 128 7.07 2.68 24.62
C GLU A 128 7.22 4.20 24.52
N ARG A 129 6.26 4.87 23.88
CA ARG A 129 6.21 6.33 23.79
C ARG A 129 4.83 6.84 23.38
N TRP A 130 4.60 8.12 23.63
CA TRP A 130 3.43 8.85 23.15
C TRP A 130 3.77 9.70 21.94
N VAL A 131 3.07 9.47 20.82
CA VAL A 131 3.21 10.30 19.61
C VAL A 131 2.09 11.34 19.60
N ARG A 132 2.46 12.62 19.49
CA ARG A 132 1.50 13.71 19.32
C ARG A 132 1.11 13.83 17.85
N ILE A 133 -0.18 13.67 17.55
CA ILE A 133 -0.72 13.99 16.24
C ILE A 133 -1.15 15.46 16.27
N ARG A 134 -0.45 16.31 15.52
CA ARG A 134 -0.90 17.68 15.25
C ARG A 134 -1.97 17.59 14.17
N GLN A 135 -3.24 17.58 14.56
CA GLN A 135 -4.32 17.87 13.63
C GLN A 135 -4.47 19.38 13.57
N SER A 136 -4.36 19.96 12.38
CA SER A 136 -4.53 21.40 12.12
C SER A 136 -5.93 21.92 12.46
N SER A 137 -6.89 21.04 12.71
CA SER A 137 -8.31 21.35 12.93
C SER A 137 -8.84 21.00 14.32
N ALA A 138 -8.02 20.52 15.25
CA ALA A 138 -8.46 20.13 16.60
C ALA A 138 -7.71 20.95 17.67
N GLU A 139 -8.45 21.50 18.64
CA GLU A 139 -7.87 22.25 19.76
C GLU A 139 -6.99 21.38 20.66
N GLU A 140 -7.23 20.06 20.71
CA GLU A 140 -6.44 19.11 21.47
C GLU A 140 -5.63 18.16 20.57
N ALA A 141 -4.31 18.13 20.79
CA ALA A 141 -3.43 17.18 20.13
C ALA A 141 -3.73 15.76 20.62
N GLN A 142 -4.33 14.93 19.75
CA GLN A 142 -4.53 13.51 20.02
C GLN A 142 -3.16 12.83 20.22
N ARG A 143 -2.97 12.20 21.38
CA ARG A 143 -1.79 11.39 21.67
C ARG A 143 -2.10 9.94 21.33
N ARG A 144 -1.21 9.30 20.58
CA ARG A 144 -1.29 7.87 20.29
C ARG A 144 -0.21 7.13 21.05
N ALA A 145 -0.60 6.06 21.73
CA ALA A 145 0.34 5.15 22.34
C ALA A 145 1.07 4.37 21.25
N VAL A 146 2.38 4.23 21.40
CA VAL A 146 3.19 3.27 20.66
C VAL A 146 3.51 2.14 21.61
N VAL A 147 3.24 0.91 21.17
CA VAL A 147 3.52 -0.32 21.93
C VAL A 147 4.44 -1.21 21.11
N VAL A 148 5.24 -2.03 21.79
CA VAL A 148 6.03 -3.09 21.14
C VAL A 148 5.31 -4.42 21.32
N ALA A 149 5.04 -5.11 20.22
CA ALA A 149 4.41 -6.42 20.26
C ALA A 149 5.19 -7.43 19.42
N TRP A 150 5.21 -8.68 19.89
CA TRP A 150 5.69 -9.81 19.11
C TRP A 150 4.65 -10.16 18.04
N ILE A 151 5.11 -10.37 16.81
CA ILE A 151 4.31 -10.91 15.72
C ILE A 151 5.03 -12.08 15.06
N GLN A 152 4.26 -12.91 14.36
CA GLN A 152 4.80 -13.99 13.54
C GLN A 152 4.10 -14.04 12.18
N ILE A 153 4.89 -14.19 11.12
CA ILE A 153 4.45 -14.36 9.74
C ILE A 153 5.25 -15.52 9.14
N GLY A 154 4.58 -16.62 8.79
CA GLY A 154 5.28 -17.85 8.43
C GLY A 154 6.21 -18.31 9.56
N ASP A 155 7.50 -18.38 9.26
CA ASP A 155 8.56 -18.73 10.20
C ASP A 155 9.31 -17.51 10.80
N LEU A 156 9.03 -16.30 10.30
CA LEU A 156 9.60 -15.06 10.84
C LEU A 156 8.83 -14.64 12.10
N LYS A 157 9.54 -14.57 13.23
CA LYS A 157 9.01 -14.08 14.51
C LYS A 157 9.85 -12.91 15.01
N GLU A 158 9.24 -11.75 15.10
CA GLU A 158 9.94 -10.49 15.40
C GLU A 158 9.10 -9.58 16.30
N GLN A 159 9.78 -8.67 16.99
CA GLN A 159 9.13 -7.55 17.66
C GLN A 159 9.03 -6.36 16.72
N THR A 160 7.88 -5.70 16.72
CA THR A 160 7.72 -4.44 16.01
C THR A 160 6.93 -3.46 16.84
N GLU A 161 7.21 -2.17 16.61
CA GLU A 161 6.42 -1.08 17.15
C GLU A 161 5.10 -0.95 16.39
N PHE A 162 4.03 -0.73 17.15
CA PHE A 162 2.71 -0.43 16.63
C PHE A 162 2.18 0.85 17.24
N THR A 163 1.71 1.76 16.38
CA THR A 163 0.86 2.86 16.83
C THR A 163 -0.56 2.36 17.00
N LEU A 164 -1.17 2.63 18.16
CA LEU A 164 -2.57 2.34 18.41
C LEU A 164 -3.46 3.49 17.93
N THR A 165 -4.47 3.16 17.14
CA THR A 165 -5.41 4.13 16.59
C THR A 165 -6.72 3.44 16.26
N ASP A 166 -7.85 4.12 16.46
CA ASP A 166 -9.12 3.62 15.95
C ASP A 166 -9.14 3.76 14.42
N ARG A 167 -9.20 2.61 13.74
CA ARG A 167 -9.30 2.48 12.28
C ARG A 167 -10.30 1.41 11.90
N THR A 168 -11.34 1.23 12.72
CA THR A 168 -12.41 0.23 12.52
C THR A 168 -13.10 0.34 11.16
N HIS A 169 -13.07 1.52 10.54
CA HIS A 169 -13.57 1.78 9.18
C HIS A 169 -12.68 1.22 8.05
N LEU A 170 -11.46 0.74 8.35
CA LEU A 170 -10.54 0.19 7.35
C LEU A 170 -10.67 -1.33 7.24
N THR A 171 -10.33 -1.85 6.06
CA THR A 171 -10.42 -3.28 5.72
C THR A 171 -9.41 -4.15 6.46
N TYR A 172 -8.31 -3.61 6.98
CA TYR A 172 -7.27 -4.40 7.63
C TYR A 172 -7.02 -3.90 9.05
N PRO A 173 -7.15 -4.75 10.07
CA PRO A 173 -6.90 -4.36 11.45
C PRO A 173 -5.42 -4.13 11.73
N LEU A 174 -4.52 -4.73 10.93
CA LEU A 174 -3.08 -4.51 11.03
C LEU A 174 -2.54 -3.91 9.74
N LEU A 175 -1.61 -2.99 9.91
CA LEU A 175 -0.79 -2.44 8.84
C LEU A 175 0.67 -2.60 9.27
N LEU A 176 1.46 -3.29 8.46
CA LEU A 176 2.89 -3.45 8.67
C LEU A 176 3.63 -2.44 7.80
N GLY A 177 4.41 -1.59 8.42
CA GLY A 177 5.26 -0.61 7.75
C GLY A 177 6.68 -1.13 7.53
N ARG A 178 7.47 -0.36 6.80
CA ARG A 178 8.85 -0.70 6.44
C ARG A 178 9.76 -1.02 7.61
N SER A 179 9.55 -0.40 8.78
CA SER A 179 10.36 -0.68 9.99
C SER A 179 10.38 -2.15 10.39
N PHE A 180 9.32 -2.91 10.09
CA PHE A 180 9.27 -4.34 10.34
C PHE A 180 10.06 -5.15 9.31
N PHE A 181 9.91 -4.86 8.01
CA PHE A 181 10.35 -5.78 6.96
C PHE A 181 11.56 -5.33 6.13
N LYS A 182 12.06 -4.11 6.30
CA LYS A 182 13.13 -3.52 5.48
C LYS A 182 14.39 -4.38 5.31
N ASP A 183 14.77 -5.14 6.34
CA ASP A 183 16.03 -5.88 6.38
C ASP A 183 15.80 -7.40 6.26
N VAL A 184 14.55 -7.86 6.37
CA VAL A 184 14.20 -9.29 6.53
C VAL A 184 13.28 -9.83 5.44
N ALA A 185 12.64 -8.97 4.63
CA ALA A 185 11.68 -9.40 3.63
C ALA A 185 11.77 -8.67 2.28
N VAL A 186 11.17 -9.29 1.26
CA VAL A 186 10.84 -8.67 -0.04
C VAL A 186 9.33 -8.74 -0.21
N VAL A 187 8.73 -7.68 -0.75
CA VAL A 187 7.28 -7.59 -0.96
C VAL A 187 6.96 -7.79 -2.45
N ASP A 188 6.21 -8.83 -2.77
CA ASP A 188 5.62 -9.08 -4.08
C ASP A 188 4.15 -8.62 -4.06
N VAL A 189 3.89 -7.46 -4.65
CA VAL A 189 2.55 -6.84 -4.65
C VAL A 189 1.52 -7.57 -5.52
N SER A 190 1.97 -8.49 -6.39
CA SER A 190 1.07 -9.26 -7.26
C SER A 190 0.44 -10.45 -6.52
N ARG A 191 0.96 -10.78 -5.34
CA ARG A 191 0.58 -11.97 -4.56
C ARG A 191 -0.01 -11.60 -3.21
N HIS A 192 -0.78 -12.53 -2.65
CA HIS A 192 -1.49 -12.37 -1.38
C HIS A 192 -1.32 -13.64 -0.55
N TYR A 193 -1.14 -13.50 0.77
CA TYR A 193 -1.07 -14.62 1.71
C TYR A 193 -0.04 -15.68 1.30
N ILE A 194 1.17 -15.23 0.96
CA ILE A 194 2.26 -16.11 0.54
C ILE A 194 2.67 -17.01 1.71
N GLN A 195 2.63 -16.47 2.93
CA GLN A 195 2.98 -17.20 4.13
C GLN A 195 1.78 -17.95 4.70
N PRO A 196 1.97 -19.18 5.22
CA PRO A 196 0.88 -19.96 5.78
C PRO A 196 0.29 -19.27 7.01
N LYS A 197 -1.04 -19.32 7.13
CA LYS A 197 -1.74 -18.84 8.32
C LYS A 197 -1.33 -19.69 9.52
N HIS A 198 -0.83 -19.06 10.57
CA HIS A 198 -0.53 -19.77 11.82
C HIS A 198 -1.83 -20.35 12.41
N PRO A 199 -1.83 -21.64 12.80
CA PRO A 199 -2.99 -22.23 13.45
C PRO A 199 -3.22 -21.56 14.80
N SER A 200 -4.40 -21.00 15.02
CA SER A 200 -4.82 -20.61 16.36
C SER A 200 -5.09 -21.87 17.17
N PRO A 201 -4.66 -21.97 18.44
CA PRO A 201 -5.05 -23.09 19.30
C PRO A 201 -6.58 -23.16 19.35
N LYS A 202 -7.14 -24.37 19.18
CA LYS A 202 -8.58 -24.59 19.34
C LYS A 202 -8.95 -24.27 20.79
N LYS A 203 -9.91 -23.36 20.98
CA LYS A 203 -10.51 -23.08 22.30
C LYS A 203 -11.25 -24.31 22.83
#